data_AF-A0A2D4FNF3-F1
#
_entry.id   AF-A0A2D4FNF3-F1
#
_cell.length_a   1.000
_cell.length_b   1.000
_cell.length_c   1.000
_cell.angle_alpha   90.00
_cell.angle_beta   90.00
_cell.angle_gamma   90.00
#
_symmetry.space_group_name_H-M   'P 1'
#
loop_
_entity.id
_entity.type
_entity.pdbx_description
1 polymer ?
#
loop_
_entity_poly.entity_id
_entity_poly.type
_entity_poly.pdbx_seq_one_letter_code
_entity_poly.pdbx_strand_id
1 'polypeptide(L)'
;MEKSKNQLNNFLQKLLSDERLCQSEALYAFLSPSPEYLKIIDIQGKKSTFSLSSFLERLPGDFFSHQEEEVEDDDLSDYGDDVDGKRDALAEPCFMLIGEIFELRGMFKWVRKTLIALVQITFGRTINKQIRDTINWIFGEPMLVYYVNIFRDAFWPNGKLAPSTKPTSEQQSKETKQKAQQKLLENIPDTLQNLVGQQNARHGVIKVFSALQETKANKHLLYVLLEMLLLELCPELRFHLEKVKAAQV
;
A
#
# COMPACT_ATOMS: atom_id res chain seq x y z
N MET A 1 -25.97 41.86 -11.26
CA MET A 1 -25.16 40.62 -11.23
C MET A 1 -25.02 40.04 -9.83
N GLU A 2 -24.58 40.81 -8.83
CA GLU A 2 -24.31 40.30 -7.47
C GLU A 2 -25.53 39.61 -6.80
N LYS A 3 -26.72 40.20 -6.95
CA LYS A 3 -27.97 39.63 -6.39
C LYS A 3 -28.29 38.26 -6.97
N SER A 4 -28.16 38.09 -8.28
CA SER A 4 -28.42 36.82 -8.98
C SER A 4 -27.39 35.75 -8.61
N LYS A 5 -26.11 36.15 -8.45
CA LYS A 5 -25.05 35.26 -7.98
C LYS A 5 -25.32 34.74 -6.57
N ASN A 6 -25.75 35.63 -5.66
CA ASN A 6 -26.09 35.23 -4.29
C ASN A 6 -27.32 34.32 -4.24
N GLN A 7 -28.32 34.57 -5.08
CA GLN A 7 -29.50 33.71 -5.19
C GLN A 7 -29.15 32.32 -5.72
N LEU A 8 -28.31 32.24 -6.77
CA LEU A 8 -27.85 30.97 -7.32
C LEU A 8 -27.02 30.19 -6.29
N ASN A 9 -26.13 30.86 -5.57
CA ASN A 9 -25.30 30.21 -4.56
C ASN A 9 -26.14 29.65 -3.40
N ASN A 10 -27.13 30.42 -2.92
CA ASN A 10 -28.08 29.95 -1.90
C ASN A 10 -28.94 28.78 -2.41
N PHE A 11 -29.33 28.78 -3.68
CA PHE A 11 -30.07 27.69 -4.29
C PHE A 11 -29.23 26.41 -4.36
N LEU A 12 -28.00 26.51 -4.87
CA LEU A 12 -27.08 25.37 -4.96
C LEU A 12 -26.74 24.81 -3.58
N GLN A 13 -26.51 25.65 -2.57
CA GLN A 13 -26.26 25.18 -1.20
C GLN A 13 -27.45 24.42 -0.63
N LYS A 14 -28.68 24.91 -0.82
CA LYS A 14 -29.89 24.20 -0.38
C LYS A 14 -30.09 22.88 -1.12
N LEU A 15 -29.77 22.86 -2.41
CA LEU A 15 -29.95 21.68 -3.26
C LEU A 15 -28.90 20.61 -2.96
N LEU A 16 -27.68 21.00 -2.59
CA LEU A 16 -26.62 20.10 -2.15
C LEU A 16 -26.76 19.64 -0.69
N SER A 17 -27.58 20.33 0.12
CA SER A 17 -27.89 19.89 1.49
C SER A 17 -28.92 18.76 1.56
N ASP A 18 -29.62 18.45 0.46
CA ASP A 18 -30.52 17.30 0.37
C ASP A 18 -29.77 16.06 -0.12
N GLU A 19 -29.68 15.04 0.73
CA GLU A 19 -28.93 13.80 0.49
C GLU A 19 -29.38 13.04 -0.77
N ARG A 20 -30.63 13.20 -1.20
CA ARG A 20 -31.14 12.54 -2.41
C ARG A 20 -30.79 13.30 -3.67
N LEU A 21 -30.67 14.62 -3.57
CA LEU A 21 -30.41 15.49 -4.73
C LEU A 21 -28.91 15.67 -4.98
N CYS A 22 -28.08 15.61 -3.94
CA CYS A 22 -26.62 15.69 -4.10
C CYS A 22 -26.02 14.48 -4.86
N GLN A 23 -26.75 13.37 -4.92
CA GLN A 23 -26.40 12.16 -5.68
C GLN A 23 -26.92 12.19 -7.13
N SER A 24 -27.63 13.24 -7.54
CA SER A 24 -28.21 13.33 -8.89
C SER A 24 -27.16 13.47 -9.97
N GLU A 25 -27.16 12.54 -10.94
CA GLU A 25 -26.25 12.54 -12.10
C GLU A 25 -26.36 13.83 -12.92
N ALA A 26 -27.57 14.37 -13.08
CA ALA A 26 -27.81 15.62 -13.79
C ALA A 26 -27.15 16.82 -13.09
N LEU A 27 -27.17 16.83 -11.76
CA LEU A 27 -26.54 17.88 -10.96
C LEU A 27 -25.01 17.79 -11.04
N TYR A 28 -24.47 16.58 -10.94
CA TYR A 28 -23.04 16.33 -11.08
C TYR A 28 -22.52 16.73 -12.47
N ALA A 29 -23.23 16.34 -13.53
CA ALA A 29 -22.91 16.71 -14.90
C ALA A 29 -22.94 18.24 -15.12
N PHE A 30 -23.89 18.94 -14.49
CA PHE A 30 -24.00 20.39 -14.55
C PHE A 30 -22.88 21.13 -13.81
N LEU A 31 -22.45 20.61 -12.65
CA LEU A 31 -21.41 21.24 -11.80
C LEU A 31 -19.99 20.83 -12.18
N SER A 32 -19.81 19.70 -12.87
CA SER A 32 -18.51 19.25 -13.35
C SER A 32 -18.06 20.11 -14.54
N PRO A 33 -16.82 20.63 -14.55
CA PRO A 33 -16.27 21.31 -15.71
C PRO A 33 -15.89 20.26 -16.76
N SER A 34 -16.87 19.80 -17.54
CA SER A 34 -16.61 18.90 -18.67
C SER A 34 -16.24 19.69 -19.93
N PRO A 35 -15.15 19.33 -20.64
CA PRO A 35 -14.76 19.96 -21.90
C PRO A 35 -15.87 19.90 -22.96
N GLU A 36 -16.01 20.93 -23.79
CA GLU A 36 -17.05 21.02 -24.85
C GLU A 36 -17.14 19.78 -25.75
N TYR A 37 -16.05 19.07 -26.00
CA TYR A 37 -16.04 17.91 -26.90
C TYR A 37 -16.82 16.68 -26.38
N LEU A 38 -17.07 16.59 -25.07
CA LEU A 38 -17.93 15.53 -24.49
C LEU A 38 -19.43 15.83 -24.64
N LYS A 39 -19.80 17.09 -24.95
CA LYS A 39 -21.19 17.49 -25.18
C LYS A 39 -21.68 17.15 -26.60
N ILE A 40 -20.80 16.74 -27.51
CA ILE A 40 -21.07 16.60 -28.95
C ILE A 40 -21.45 15.15 -29.35
N ILE A 41 -21.41 14.17 -28.44
CA ILE A 41 -21.54 12.74 -28.77
C ILE A 41 -23.01 12.27 -28.97
N ASP A 42 -23.96 13.17 -29.27
CA ASP A 42 -25.35 12.77 -29.55
C ASP A 42 -25.83 13.10 -30.97
N ILE A 43 -25.02 12.79 -32.00
CA ILE A 43 -25.52 12.59 -33.37
C ILE A 43 -24.67 11.52 -34.06
N GLN A 44 -25.12 10.26 -33.96
CA GLN A 44 -24.94 9.13 -34.90
C GLN A 44 -24.75 7.82 -34.13
N GLY A 45 -25.70 6.91 -34.35
CA GLY A 45 -25.80 5.63 -33.66
C GLY A 45 -24.59 4.74 -33.83
N LYS A 46 -23.90 4.48 -32.71
CA LYS A 46 -23.32 3.20 -32.29
C LYS A 46 -22.72 3.44 -30.90
N LYS A 47 -23.50 3.18 -29.86
CA LYS A 47 -23.12 3.52 -28.49
C LYS A 47 -22.12 2.50 -27.95
N SER A 48 -20.84 2.89 -27.93
CA SER A 48 -19.87 2.37 -26.96
C SER A 48 -20.24 2.96 -25.60
N THR A 49 -21.17 2.32 -24.89
CA THR A 49 -21.65 2.75 -23.58
C THR A 49 -20.66 2.33 -22.50
N PHE A 50 -19.62 3.13 -22.25
CA PHE A 50 -19.02 3.14 -20.92
C PHE A 50 -19.92 3.99 -20.03
N SER A 51 -20.86 3.34 -19.34
CA SER A 51 -21.75 3.98 -18.36
C SER A 51 -21.09 3.89 -16.99
N LEU A 52 -20.68 5.05 -16.45
CA LEU A 52 -20.19 5.17 -15.08
C LEU A 52 -21.25 4.72 -14.06
N SER A 53 -22.53 4.89 -14.39
CA SER A 53 -23.68 4.41 -13.61
C SER A 53 -23.63 2.88 -13.43
N SER A 54 -23.37 2.12 -14.49
CA SER A 54 -23.21 0.65 -14.42
C SER A 54 -21.93 0.19 -13.71
N PHE A 55 -20.93 1.07 -13.60
CA PHE A 55 -19.72 0.82 -12.81
C PHE A 55 -19.94 1.13 -11.32
N LEU A 56 -20.72 2.18 -11.01
CA LEU A 56 -21.10 2.56 -9.66
C LEU A 56 -22.14 1.61 -9.05
N GLU A 57 -23.07 1.08 -9.84
CA GLU A 57 -24.02 0.03 -9.42
C GLU A 57 -23.35 -1.33 -9.14
N ARG A 58 -22.13 -1.52 -9.65
CA ARG A 58 -21.30 -2.70 -9.36
C ARG A 58 -20.48 -2.58 -8.08
N LEU A 59 -20.50 -1.42 -7.42
CA LEU A 59 -19.94 -1.24 -6.08
C LEU A 59 -21.03 -1.60 -5.06
N PRO A 60 -20.71 -2.26 -3.92
CA PRO A 60 -21.71 -2.63 -2.93
C PRO A 60 -22.36 -1.38 -2.33
N GLY A 61 -23.65 -1.49 -2.03
CA GLY A 61 -24.48 -0.40 -1.49
C GLY A 61 -24.00 0.24 -0.18
N ASP A 62 -23.09 -0.40 0.56
CA ASP A 62 -22.58 0.11 1.84
C ASP A 62 -21.47 1.17 1.71
N PHE A 63 -21.06 1.55 0.49
CA PHE A 63 -19.99 2.52 0.29
C PHE A 63 -20.37 3.99 0.57
N PHE A 64 -21.67 4.31 0.60
CA PHE A 64 -22.17 5.69 0.75
C PHE A 64 -22.75 6.00 2.13
N SER A 65 -22.82 5.03 3.03
CA SER A 65 -23.47 5.18 4.34
C SER A 65 -22.52 4.94 5.49
N HIS A 66 -21.50 5.78 5.69
CA HIS A 66 -20.86 5.86 7.01
C HIS A 66 -20.52 7.30 7.38
N GLN A 67 -21.40 7.85 8.20
CA GLN A 67 -21.11 8.88 9.20
C GLN A 67 -19.90 8.42 10.04
N GLU A 68 -18.99 9.33 10.33
CA GLU A 68 -17.80 9.09 11.14
C GLU A 68 -18.19 8.55 12.52
N GLU A 69 -18.18 7.24 12.69
CA GLU A 69 -18.07 6.60 14.00
C GLU A 69 -16.92 5.59 13.95
N GLU A 70 -16.00 5.75 14.90
CA GLU A 70 -14.95 4.81 15.21
C GLU A 70 -15.59 3.46 15.58
N VAL A 71 -15.59 2.51 14.66
CA VAL A 71 -15.93 1.12 14.95
C VAL A 71 -14.80 0.22 14.45
N GLU A 72 -14.46 -0.69 15.35
CA GLU A 72 -13.39 -1.68 15.35
C GLU A 72 -13.37 -2.55 14.09
N ASP A 73 -12.21 -3.16 13.86
CA ASP A 73 -11.97 -4.24 12.92
C ASP A 73 -13.11 -5.27 12.93
N ASP A 74 -13.83 -5.43 11.82
CA ASP A 74 -14.02 -6.75 11.18
C ASP A 74 -14.71 -6.60 9.81
N ASP A 75 -14.43 -7.58 8.94
CA ASP A 75 -15.13 -7.89 7.69
C ASP A 75 -15.19 -6.85 6.57
N LEU A 76 -14.10 -6.80 5.80
CA LEU A 76 -14.21 -6.61 4.35
C LEU A 76 -13.65 -7.85 3.63
N SER A 77 -14.17 -9.03 3.97
CA SER A 77 -13.75 -10.31 3.42
C SER A 77 -14.66 -10.85 2.30
N ASP A 78 -15.74 -10.15 1.95
CA ASP A 78 -16.71 -10.59 0.94
C ASP A 78 -16.55 -9.82 -0.39
N TYR A 79 -15.54 -10.21 -1.16
CA TYR A 79 -15.50 -9.91 -2.59
C TYR A 79 -14.94 -11.09 -3.36
N GLY A 80 -15.85 -11.96 -3.82
CA GLY A 80 -15.59 -12.98 -4.82
C GLY A 80 -15.08 -14.29 -4.24
N ASP A 81 -15.99 -15.26 -4.12
CA ASP A 81 -15.73 -16.67 -3.90
C ASP A 81 -15.01 -17.30 -5.12
N ASP A 82 -13.73 -16.97 -5.31
CA ASP A 82 -12.79 -17.77 -6.08
C ASP A 82 -11.87 -18.49 -5.09
N VAL A 83 -12.30 -19.69 -4.65
CA VAL A 83 -11.64 -20.54 -3.65
C VAL A 83 -10.17 -20.90 -4.02
N ASP A 84 -9.76 -20.68 -5.28
CA ASP A 84 -8.40 -20.92 -5.76
C ASP A 84 -7.46 -19.68 -5.67
N GLY A 85 -8.02 -18.46 -5.54
CA GLY A 85 -7.25 -17.20 -5.62
C GLY A 85 -6.74 -16.65 -4.27
N LYS A 86 -7.24 -17.17 -3.14
CA LYS A 86 -6.99 -16.59 -1.80
C LYS A 86 -5.54 -16.73 -1.33
N ARG A 87 -4.82 -17.75 -1.80
CA ARG A 87 -3.37 -17.92 -1.53
C ARG A 87 -2.49 -17.03 -2.42
N ASP A 88 -3.09 -16.38 -3.41
CA ASP A 88 -2.36 -15.71 -4.48
C ASP A 88 -2.40 -14.18 -4.47
N ALA A 89 -3.11 -13.59 -3.50
CA ALA A 89 -3.23 -12.15 -3.32
C ALA A 89 -2.05 -11.55 -2.52
N LEU A 90 -0.85 -11.55 -3.10
CA LEU A 90 0.33 -10.91 -2.51
C LEU A 90 0.24 -9.38 -2.52
N ALA A 91 -0.49 -8.82 -3.48
CA ALA A 91 -0.62 -7.38 -3.66
C ALA A 91 -1.32 -6.66 -2.50
N GLU A 92 -2.35 -7.29 -1.92
CA GLU A 92 -3.17 -6.67 -0.87
C GLU A 92 -2.36 -6.36 0.41
N PRO A 93 -1.60 -7.31 0.99
CA PRO A 93 -0.69 -7.01 2.10
C PRO A 93 0.33 -5.91 1.76
N CYS A 94 0.84 -5.87 0.53
CA CYS A 94 1.76 -4.83 0.09
C CYS A 94 1.09 -3.45 0.07
N PHE A 95 -0.14 -3.34 -0.44
CA PHE A 95 -0.88 -2.08 -0.46
C PHE A 95 -1.24 -1.59 0.94
N MET A 96 -1.62 -2.50 1.84
CA MET A 96 -1.89 -2.18 3.25
C MET A 96 -0.63 -1.62 3.93
N LEU A 97 0.51 -2.28 3.74
CA LEU A 97 1.79 -1.83 4.29
C LEU A 97 2.20 -0.44 3.76
N ILE A 98 2.08 -0.22 2.45
CA ILE A 98 2.35 1.09 1.83
C ILE A 98 1.42 2.16 2.41
N GLY A 99 0.13 1.84 2.55
CA GLY A 99 -0.86 2.76 3.13
C GLY A 99 -0.51 3.18 4.56
N GLU A 100 -0.04 2.23 5.37
CA GLU A 100 0.36 2.46 6.77
C GLU A 100 1.69 3.22 6.87
N ILE A 101 2.67 2.90 6.02
CA ILE A 101 3.99 3.56 6.02
C ILE A 101 3.86 5.03 5.68
N PHE A 102 3.16 5.37 4.60
CA PHE A 102 3.11 6.74 4.08
C PHE A 102 2.03 7.59 4.73
N GLU A 103 1.39 7.08 5.79
CA GLU A 103 0.37 7.77 6.59
C GLU A 103 -0.59 8.60 5.75
N LEU A 104 -1.12 7.95 4.72
CA LEU A 104 -2.17 8.52 3.91
C LEU A 104 -3.42 8.64 4.82
N ARG A 105 -3.54 9.73 5.58
CA ARG A 105 -4.65 9.99 6.53
C ARG A 105 -5.55 11.12 6.01
N GLY A 106 -6.81 11.14 6.44
CA GLY A 106 -7.84 12.13 6.05
C GLY A 106 -8.83 11.66 4.97
N MET A 107 -9.61 12.59 4.41
CA MET A 107 -10.67 12.38 3.38
C MET A 107 -10.27 11.52 2.17
N PHE A 108 -8.97 11.32 1.94
CA PHE A 108 -8.42 10.43 0.93
C PHE A 108 -8.36 8.95 1.34
N LYS A 109 -8.78 8.56 2.55
CA LYS A 109 -8.83 7.15 2.99
C LYS A 109 -9.86 6.35 2.20
N TRP A 110 -11.04 6.92 1.97
CA TRP A 110 -12.07 6.33 1.11
C TRP A 110 -11.58 6.27 -0.35
N VAL A 111 -11.10 7.40 -0.88
CA VAL A 111 -10.54 7.46 -2.26
C VAL A 111 -9.45 6.41 -2.46
N ARG A 112 -8.60 6.18 -1.46
CA ARG A 112 -7.55 5.16 -1.49
C ARG A 112 -8.09 3.75 -1.43
N LYS A 113 -9.05 3.45 -0.54
CA LYS A 113 -9.69 2.13 -0.51
C LYS A 113 -10.30 1.81 -1.88
N THR A 114 -11.01 2.77 -2.46
CA THR A 114 -11.60 2.66 -3.80
C THR A 114 -10.54 2.55 -4.89
N LEU A 115 -9.45 3.31 -4.84
CA LEU A 115 -8.37 3.26 -5.83
C LEU A 115 -7.60 1.94 -5.75
N ILE A 116 -7.27 1.45 -4.55
CA ILE A 116 -6.62 0.16 -4.35
C ILE A 116 -7.54 -0.95 -4.84
N ALA A 117 -8.83 -0.92 -4.48
CA ALA A 117 -9.81 -1.89 -4.97
C ALA A 117 -9.90 -1.87 -6.51
N LEU A 118 -9.96 -0.68 -7.11
CA LEU A 118 -10.00 -0.52 -8.57
C LEU A 118 -8.72 -1.04 -9.23
N VAL A 119 -7.54 -0.73 -8.69
CA VAL A 119 -6.25 -1.24 -9.16
C VAL A 119 -6.16 -2.75 -8.99
N GLN A 120 -6.69 -3.31 -7.90
CA GLN A 120 -6.74 -4.74 -7.66
C GLN A 120 -7.65 -5.45 -8.68
N ILE A 121 -8.82 -4.87 -8.97
CA ILE A 121 -9.77 -5.41 -9.96
C ILE A 121 -9.18 -5.34 -11.38
N THR A 122 -8.54 -4.23 -11.73
CA THR A 122 -8.05 -3.98 -13.10
C THR A 122 -6.67 -4.58 -13.37
N PHE A 123 -5.77 -4.56 -12.38
CA PHE A 123 -4.36 -4.93 -12.52
C PHE A 123 -3.87 -5.95 -11.49
N GLY A 124 -4.70 -6.42 -10.55
CA GLY A 124 -4.27 -7.31 -9.46
C GLY A 124 -3.56 -8.56 -9.96
N ARG A 125 -4.03 -9.18 -11.06
CA ARG A 125 -3.35 -10.34 -11.68
C ARG A 125 -1.95 -10.01 -12.17
N THR A 126 -1.79 -8.88 -12.86
CA THR A 126 -0.50 -8.42 -13.38
C THR A 126 0.44 -8.07 -12.24
N ILE A 127 -0.05 -7.38 -11.20
CA ILE A 127 0.74 -7.00 -10.03
C ILE A 127 1.20 -8.24 -9.26
N ASN A 128 0.29 -9.19 -8.98
CA ASN A 128 0.65 -10.45 -8.33
C ASN A 128 1.67 -11.27 -9.15
N LYS A 129 1.54 -11.29 -10.48
CA LYS A 129 2.54 -11.91 -11.36
C LYS A 129 3.89 -11.19 -11.24
N GLN A 130 3.92 -9.87 -11.32
CA GLN A 130 5.15 -9.10 -11.18
C GLN A 130 5.83 -9.30 -9.82
N ILE A 131 5.05 -9.37 -8.74
CA ILE A 131 5.56 -9.66 -7.40
C ILE A 131 6.23 -11.05 -7.40
N ARG A 132 5.58 -12.07 -7.95
CA ARG A 132 6.16 -13.43 -8.05
C ARG A 132 7.40 -13.47 -8.92
N ASP A 133 7.36 -12.88 -10.10
CA ASP A 133 8.49 -12.85 -11.02
C ASP A 133 9.69 -12.15 -10.36
N THR A 134 9.44 -11.10 -9.57
CA THR A 134 10.46 -10.42 -8.76
C THR A 134 11.01 -11.33 -7.67
N ILE A 135 10.15 -12.01 -6.90
CA ILE A 135 10.57 -12.94 -5.85
C ILE A 135 11.41 -14.08 -6.46
N ASN A 136 10.92 -14.71 -7.53
CA ASN A 136 11.62 -15.78 -8.24
C ASN A 136 12.98 -15.32 -8.77
N TRP A 137 13.08 -14.07 -9.23
CA TRP A 137 14.34 -13.49 -9.65
C TRP A 137 15.31 -13.24 -8.48
N ILE A 138 14.82 -12.67 -7.37
CA ILE A 138 15.62 -12.43 -6.15
C ILE A 138 16.16 -13.74 -5.58
N PHE A 139 15.37 -14.80 -5.60
CA PHE A 139 15.77 -16.15 -5.15
C PHE A 139 16.34 -17.03 -6.27
N GLY A 140 16.57 -16.45 -7.45
CA GLY A 140 17.16 -17.17 -8.57
C GLY A 140 18.62 -17.55 -8.30
N GLU A 141 19.07 -18.66 -8.90
CA GLU A 141 20.45 -19.16 -8.76
C GLU A 141 21.53 -18.07 -8.96
N PRO A 142 21.45 -17.18 -9.97
CA PRO A 142 22.45 -16.12 -10.13
C PRO A 142 22.50 -15.15 -8.94
N MET A 143 21.34 -14.84 -8.35
CA MET A 143 21.27 -13.95 -7.19
C MET A 143 21.77 -14.62 -5.93
N LEU A 144 21.45 -15.90 -5.72
CA LEU A 144 21.99 -16.66 -4.60
C LEU A 144 23.52 -16.72 -4.66
N VAL A 145 24.08 -16.99 -5.85
CA VAL A 145 25.54 -16.97 -6.06
C VAL A 145 26.11 -15.56 -5.78
N TYR A 146 25.43 -14.51 -6.22
CA TYR A 146 25.82 -13.13 -5.93
C TYR A 146 25.83 -12.84 -4.42
N TYR A 147 24.78 -13.23 -3.69
CA TYR A 147 24.70 -13.04 -2.24
C TYR A 147 25.76 -13.86 -1.49
N VAL A 148 26.03 -15.10 -1.90
CA VAL A 148 27.10 -15.93 -1.34
C VAL A 148 28.46 -15.27 -1.56
N ASN A 149 28.71 -14.70 -2.74
CA ASN A 149 29.95 -13.97 -3.01
C ASN A 149 30.08 -12.72 -2.12
N ILE A 150 29.02 -11.91 -1.98
CA ILE A 150 29.02 -10.77 -1.06
C ILE A 150 29.32 -11.22 0.37
N PHE A 151 28.65 -12.28 0.84
CA PHE A 151 28.84 -12.82 2.17
C PHE A 151 30.28 -13.30 2.38
N ARG A 152 30.81 -14.07 1.43
CA ARG A 152 32.20 -14.53 1.44
C ARG A 152 33.16 -13.35 1.50
N ASP A 153 32.97 -12.34 0.66
CA ASP A 153 33.91 -11.22 0.54
C ASP A 153 33.83 -10.28 1.77
N ALA A 154 32.67 -10.21 2.43
CA ALA A 154 32.49 -9.47 3.68
C ALA A 154 33.18 -10.15 4.88
N PHE A 155 33.07 -11.48 5.00
CA PHE A 155 33.63 -12.23 6.13
C PHE A 155 35.07 -12.70 5.89
N TRP A 156 35.44 -12.99 4.65
CA TRP A 156 36.77 -13.45 4.25
C TRP A 156 37.33 -12.64 3.07
N PRO A 157 37.58 -11.33 3.24
CA PRO A 157 38.23 -10.53 2.22
C PRO A 157 39.58 -11.16 1.83
N ASN A 158 39.78 -11.45 0.55
CA ASN A 158 40.96 -12.14 0.03
C ASN A 158 41.24 -13.51 0.70
N GLY A 159 40.20 -14.21 1.16
CA GLY A 159 40.30 -15.52 1.81
C GLY A 159 40.79 -15.49 3.26
N LYS A 160 40.92 -14.31 3.87
CA LYS A 160 41.31 -14.15 5.28
C LYS A 160 40.15 -13.61 6.08
N LEU A 161 39.89 -14.18 7.26
CA LEU A 161 38.83 -13.71 8.15
C LEU A 161 38.96 -12.20 8.39
N ALA A 162 37.87 -11.48 8.20
CA ALA A 162 37.82 -10.04 8.36
C ALA A 162 38.24 -9.65 9.79
N PRO A 163 39.04 -8.58 9.97
CA PRO A 163 39.41 -8.12 11.28
C PRO A 163 38.17 -7.71 12.08
N SER A 164 38.16 -8.01 13.38
CA SER A 164 37.07 -7.62 14.27
C SER A 164 36.83 -6.11 14.18
N THR A 165 35.60 -5.74 13.82
CA THR A 165 35.23 -4.32 13.73
C THR A 165 35.30 -3.72 15.13
N LYS A 166 36.04 -2.61 15.29
CA LYS A 166 36.09 -1.90 16.56
C LYS A 166 34.66 -1.48 16.94
N PRO A 167 34.22 -1.69 18.20
CA PRO A 167 32.91 -1.23 18.63
C PRO A 167 32.80 0.28 18.39
N THR A 168 31.79 0.67 17.61
CA THR A 168 31.52 2.07 17.28
C THR A 168 31.15 2.83 18.56
N SER A 169 31.71 4.02 18.77
CA SER A 169 31.30 4.85 19.91
C SER A 169 29.86 5.32 19.73
N GLU A 170 29.16 5.62 20.84
CA GLU A 170 27.77 6.12 20.77
C GLU A 170 27.66 7.38 19.91
N GLN A 171 28.66 8.26 19.97
CA GLN A 171 28.71 9.47 19.17
C GLN A 171 28.87 9.17 17.67
N GLN A 172 29.79 8.27 17.29
CA GLN A 172 29.95 7.85 15.90
C GLN A 172 28.70 7.13 15.36
N SER A 173 28.03 6.34 16.21
CA SER A 173 26.77 5.69 15.87
C SER A 173 25.69 6.72 15.57
N LYS A 174 25.52 7.73 16.42
CA LYS A 174 24.55 8.82 16.23
C LYS A 174 24.83 9.63 14.97
N GLU A 175 26.08 9.98 14.72
CA GLU A 175 26.48 10.72 13.50
C GLU A 175 26.23 9.90 12.24
N THR A 176 26.56 8.61 12.26
CA THR A 176 26.33 7.70 11.13
C THR A 176 24.85 7.54 10.86
N LYS A 177 24.04 7.41 11.92
CA LYS A 177 22.57 7.36 11.83
C LYS A 177 22.00 8.62 11.17
N GLN A 178 22.44 9.81 11.59
CA GLN A 178 21.98 11.07 11.01
C GLN A 178 22.37 11.18 9.53
N LYS A 179 23.63 10.84 9.19
CA LYS A 179 24.10 10.85 7.79
C LYS A 179 23.32 9.87 6.91
N ALA A 180 23.02 8.67 7.42
CA ALA A 180 22.24 7.67 6.72
C ALA A 180 20.80 8.15 6.48
N GLN A 181 20.17 8.72 7.50
CA GLN A 181 18.83 9.30 7.38
C GLN A 181 18.78 10.43 6.35
N GLN A 182 19.76 11.33 6.38
CA GLN A 182 19.85 12.43 5.41
C GLN A 182 20.00 11.91 3.98
N LYS A 183 20.91 10.96 3.74
CA LYS A 183 21.08 10.34 2.43
C LYS A 183 19.80 9.68 1.93
N LEU A 184 19.05 9.01 2.81
CA LEU A 184 17.77 8.40 2.46
C LEU A 184 16.74 9.44 2.02
N LEU A 185 16.69 10.59 2.72
CA LEU A 185 15.79 11.70 2.41
C LEU A 185 16.16 12.43 1.11
N GLU A 186 17.45 12.50 0.78
CA GLU A 186 17.95 13.12 -0.46
C GLU A 186 17.72 12.22 -1.69
N ASN A 187 17.55 10.91 -1.50
CA ASN A 187 17.42 9.91 -2.57
C ASN A 187 16.00 9.31 -2.64
N ILE A 188 14.97 10.04 -2.19
CA ILE A 188 13.58 9.59 -2.32
C ILE A 188 13.19 9.63 -3.82
N PRO A 189 12.75 8.51 -4.43
CA PRO A 189 12.39 8.48 -5.84
C PRO A 189 11.24 9.45 -6.18
N ASP A 190 11.35 10.17 -7.29
CA ASP A 190 10.31 11.10 -7.76
C ASP A 190 8.98 10.38 -8.01
N THR A 191 9.03 9.13 -8.49
CA THR A 191 7.84 8.28 -8.68
C THR A 191 7.06 8.07 -7.39
N LEU A 192 7.77 7.86 -6.28
CA LEU A 192 7.15 7.72 -4.96
C LEU A 192 6.57 9.06 -4.50
N GLN A 193 7.30 10.16 -4.66
CA GLN A 193 6.82 11.49 -4.30
C GLN A 193 5.56 11.88 -5.09
N ASN A 194 5.49 11.51 -6.37
CA ASN A 194 4.32 11.75 -7.23
C ASN A 194 3.12 10.86 -6.85
N LEU A 195 3.37 9.66 -6.32
CA LEU A 195 2.32 8.72 -5.94
C LEU A 195 1.66 9.08 -4.60
N VAL A 196 2.47 9.39 -3.58
CA VAL A 196 1.97 9.60 -2.21
C VAL A 196 1.97 11.07 -1.76
N GLY A 197 2.62 11.95 -2.53
CA GLY A 197 2.88 13.34 -2.16
C GLY A 197 4.22 13.52 -1.46
N GLN A 198 4.89 14.66 -1.71
CA GLN A 198 6.25 14.93 -1.22
C GLN A 198 6.38 14.85 0.31
N GLN A 199 5.41 15.42 1.04
CA GLN A 199 5.43 15.40 2.51
C GLN A 199 5.21 13.99 3.07
N ASN A 200 4.24 13.26 2.53
CA ASN A 200 3.94 11.89 2.94
C ASN A 200 5.10 10.94 2.61
N ALA A 201 5.73 11.08 1.43
CA ALA A 201 6.92 10.33 1.06
C ALA A 201 8.05 10.55 2.07
N ARG A 202 8.33 11.82 2.42
CA ARG A 202 9.36 12.18 3.39
C ARG A 202 9.06 11.60 4.78
N HIS A 203 7.82 11.72 5.23
CA HIS A 203 7.38 11.18 6.53
C HIS A 203 7.44 9.66 6.57
N GLY A 204 6.94 8.97 5.54
CA GLY A 204 6.96 7.52 5.46
C GLY A 204 8.37 6.95 5.40
N VAL A 205 9.28 7.60 4.68
CA VAL A 205 10.71 7.23 4.66
C VAL A 205 11.34 7.38 6.06
N ILE A 206 11.00 8.45 6.80
CA ILE A 206 11.45 8.63 8.20
C ILE A 206 10.84 7.57 9.12
N LYS A 207 9.57 7.20 8.92
CA LYS A 207 8.87 6.16 9.69
C LYS A 207 9.54 4.80 9.48
N VAL A 208 9.81 4.40 8.24
CA VAL A 208 10.56 3.17 7.90
C VAL A 208 11.95 3.20 8.51
N PHE A 209 12.68 4.32 8.36
CA PHE A 209 13.99 4.45 8.96
C PHE A 209 13.93 4.27 10.48
N SER A 210 12.98 4.90 11.15
CA SER A 210 12.81 4.79 12.61
C SER A 210 12.46 3.37 13.04
N ALA A 211 11.57 2.68 12.29
CA ALA A 211 11.23 1.28 12.56
C ALA A 211 12.46 0.36 12.44
N LEU A 212 13.29 0.57 11.41
CA LEU A 212 14.55 -0.17 11.23
C LEU A 212 15.60 0.14 12.31
N GLN A 213 15.40 1.16 13.14
CA GLN A 213 16.29 1.48 14.25
C GLN A 213 15.80 0.89 15.58
N GLU A 214 14.62 0.28 15.63
CA GLU A 214 14.06 -0.29 16.85
C GLU A 214 14.60 -1.71 17.10
N THR A 215 15.66 -1.80 17.90
CA THR A 215 16.39 -3.04 18.16
C THR A 215 15.49 -4.17 18.67
N LYS A 216 14.51 -3.88 19.54
CA LYS A 216 13.64 -4.92 20.10
C LYS A 216 12.70 -5.50 19.05
N ALA A 217 12.06 -4.64 18.26
CA ALA A 217 11.17 -5.05 17.19
C ALA A 217 11.93 -5.83 16.11
N ASN A 218 13.10 -5.34 15.70
CA ASN A 218 13.94 -6.02 14.70
C ASN A 218 14.46 -7.36 15.18
N LYS A 219 14.81 -7.48 16.47
CA LYS A 219 15.21 -8.75 17.06
C LYS A 219 14.06 -9.76 17.06
N HIS A 220 12.84 -9.31 17.39
CA HIS A 220 11.66 -10.16 17.32
C HIS A 220 11.38 -10.60 15.88
N LEU A 221 11.39 -9.67 14.93
CA LEU A 221 11.23 -9.97 13.50
C LEU A 221 12.26 -11.00 13.02
N LEU A 222 13.53 -10.85 13.41
CA LEU A 222 14.57 -11.81 13.07
C LEU A 222 14.27 -13.21 13.61
N TYR A 223 13.77 -13.33 14.84
CA TYR A 223 13.39 -14.62 15.41
C TYR A 223 12.21 -15.24 14.69
N VAL A 224 11.22 -14.44 14.28
CA VAL A 224 10.09 -14.92 13.48
C VAL A 224 10.56 -15.42 12.11
N LEU A 225 11.43 -14.67 11.43
CA LEU A 225 12.03 -15.09 10.15
C LEU A 225 12.87 -16.36 10.29
N LEU A 226 13.65 -16.46 11.38
CA LEU A 226 14.47 -17.64 11.66
C LEU A 226 13.61 -18.87 11.98
N GLU A 227 12.54 -18.71 12.76
CA GLU A 227 11.56 -19.77 13.02
C GLU A 227 10.97 -20.27 11.70
N MET A 228 10.49 -19.38 10.83
CA MET A 228 9.95 -19.76 9.53
C MET A 228 10.99 -20.49 8.66
N LEU A 229 12.24 -20.00 8.62
CA LEU A 229 13.32 -20.63 7.87
C LEU A 229 13.64 -22.04 8.40
N LEU A 230 13.73 -22.20 9.73
CA LEU A 230 14.02 -23.49 10.34
C LEU A 230 12.91 -24.52 10.11
N LEU A 231 11.65 -24.09 10.14
CA LEU A 231 10.50 -24.97 9.86
C LEU A 231 10.41 -25.38 8.38
N GLU A 232 11.04 -24.64 7.48
CA GLU A 232 11.14 -24.97 6.06
C GLU A 232 12.33 -25.90 5.78
N LEU A 233 13.48 -25.64 6.43
CA LEU A 233 14.68 -26.49 6.28
C LEU A 233 14.57 -27.82 7.02
N CYS A 234 13.92 -27.83 8.19
CA CYS A 234 13.78 -28.98 9.07
C CYS A 234 12.28 -29.15 9.44
N PRO A 235 11.46 -29.70 8.53
CA PRO A 235 10.01 -29.80 8.73
C PRO A 235 9.61 -30.63 9.96
N GLU A 236 10.48 -31.54 10.44
CA GLU A 236 10.29 -32.33 11.66
C GLU A 236 10.15 -31.44 12.91
N LEU A 237 10.71 -30.23 12.88
CA LEU A 237 10.67 -29.29 13.99
C LEU A 237 9.25 -28.75 14.23
N ARG A 238 8.36 -28.80 13.22
CA ARG A 238 6.96 -28.36 13.34
C ARG A 238 6.22 -29.11 14.43
N PHE A 239 6.36 -30.44 14.46
CA PHE A 239 5.70 -31.29 15.46
C PHE A 239 6.15 -30.98 16.89
N HIS A 240 7.44 -30.69 17.07
CA HIS A 240 7.99 -30.33 18.38
C HIS A 240 7.50 -28.95 18.83
N LEU A 241 7.42 -28.00 17.90
CA LEU A 241 6.93 -26.66 18.18
C LEU A 241 5.44 -26.65 18.59
N GLU A 242 4.61 -27.43 17.90
CA GLU A 242 3.19 -27.58 18.24
C GLU A 242 3.00 -28.18 19.64
N LYS A 243 3.79 -29.20 19.99
CA LYS A 243 3.80 -29.76 21.35
C LYS A 243 4.18 -28.75 22.42
N VAL A 244 5.18 -27.91 22.15
CA VAL A 244 5.61 -26.86 23.09
C VAL A 244 4.53 -25.79 23.25
N LYS A 245 3.91 -25.34 22.15
CA LYS A 245 2.81 -24.37 22.17
C LYS A 245 1.59 -24.91 22.91
N ALA A 246 1.24 -26.19 22.70
CA ALA A 246 0.13 -26.85 23.40
C ALA A 246 0.39 -27.08 24.90
N ALA A 247 1.65 -27.13 25.33
CA ALA A 247 2.02 -27.28 26.74
C ALA A 247 2.10 -25.94 27.51
N GLN A 248 1.98 -24.81 26.81
CA GLN A 248 2.03 -23.46 27.39
C GLN A 248 0.63 -22.81 27.55
N VAL A 249 -0.43 -23.50 27.11
CA VAL A 249 -1.85 -23.14 27.32
C VAL A 249 -2.39 -23.92 28.52
#